data_AF-A0A2T7X503-F1
#
_entry.id   AF-A0A2T7X503-F1
#
_cell.length_a   1.000
_cell.length_b   1.000
_cell.length_c   1.000
_cell.angle_alpha   90.00
_cell.angle_beta   90.00
_cell.angle_gamma   90.00
#
_symmetry.space_group_name_H-M   'P 1'
#
loop_
_entity.id
_entity.type
_entity.pdbx_description
1 polymer ?
#
loop_
_entity_poly.entity_id
_entity_poly.type
_entity_poly.pdbx_seq_one_letter_code
_entity_poly.pdbx_strand_id
1 'polypeptide(L)'
;MSESSGSTDRDERSPDFFDQLIETNPREPQAAFTVGFRGYDKGEVDAALSTLRTQIEQLTTDLAATKAAQAEAVEAIRDEERAAREALEGELSAAAAKASDAEQQIATLTSELVDAPQPDGKEAPSRQQFEAILRVAEEQANVLIQNAAVQADRLMTSAREEVTAQRAEAEADAERITAQAQRDADQVRLKMDTEYTAHEARIEREAAHAAEKVNQAAQEATAIRTEAEKGAAALRSLVTRETTQLRADAEREVRDMNARVLEFEETLSRRQDDAQQEFLVLHNQAVAHAERITNDANEQVAASLEHAQRISSRAEDYEHLTRSQAQAIEADAKVRAREILDRSRVKSQKIVESVTGHTTAVLRDAEDRARQLRWQQQQLTSFMAEVRELIRPDGIFSDEALPAEIAESAPAENADDEVADDEFLGDELLEDELDDDRPLEKITIDVVDAEESSKR
;
A
#
# COMPACT_ATOMS: atom_id res chain seq x y z
N MET A 1 -111.84 -40.77 16.12
CA MET A 1 -110.74 -41.75 16.18
C MET A 1 -109.71 -41.35 15.14
N SER A 2 -108.43 -41.59 15.42
CA SER A 2 -107.29 -41.04 14.69
C SER A 2 -106.28 -42.14 14.39
N GLU A 3 -105.96 -42.35 13.12
CA GLU A 3 -104.77 -43.02 12.60
C GLU A 3 -104.68 -42.61 11.12
N SER A 4 -103.59 -42.06 10.55
CA SER A 4 -102.13 -42.21 10.78
C SER A 4 -101.47 -43.39 10.07
N SER A 5 -101.68 -43.51 8.75
CA SER A 5 -100.78 -44.22 7.84
C SER A 5 -99.87 -43.21 7.13
N GLY A 6 -98.56 -43.28 7.38
CA GLY A 6 -97.58 -42.33 6.85
C GLY A 6 -97.13 -42.68 5.42
N SER A 7 -97.09 -41.67 4.55
CA SER A 7 -96.26 -41.68 3.34
C SER A 7 -94.87 -41.16 3.71
N THR A 8 -93.89 -42.04 3.83
CA THR A 8 -92.49 -41.62 3.93
C THR A 8 -92.08 -40.99 2.61
N ASP A 9 -91.87 -39.66 2.59
CA ASP A 9 -91.27 -39.01 1.43
C ASP A 9 -89.90 -39.64 1.16
N ARG A 10 -89.77 -40.21 -0.04
CA ARG A 10 -88.55 -40.87 -0.48
C ARG A 10 -87.75 -39.87 -1.31
N ASP A 11 -87.00 -39.02 -0.63
CA ASP A 11 -85.98 -38.15 -1.21
C ASP A 11 -84.79 -38.99 -1.75
N GLU A 12 -85.08 -39.78 -2.78
CA GLU A 12 -84.12 -40.48 -3.63
C GLU A 12 -84.18 -39.87 -5.05
N ARG A 13 -84.19 -38.53 -5.12
CA ARG A 13 -83.74 -37.86 -6.35
C ARG A 13 -82.24 -38.12 -6.46
N SER A 14 -81.84 -38.86 -7.50
CA SER A 14 -80.42 -39.02 -7.85
C SER A 14 -79.74 -37.65 -7.85
N PRO A 15 -78.57 -37.48 -7.20
CA PRO A 15 -77.87 -36.20 -7.21
C PRO A 15 -77.58 -35.79 -8.66
N ASP A 16 -77.91 -34.55 -9.00
CA ASP A 16 -77.80 -34.08 -10.37
C ASP A 16 -76.37 -34.23 -10.89
N PHE A 17 -76.25 -34.72 -12.13
CA PHE A 17 -74.97 -34.89 -12.82
C PHE A 17 -74.14 -33.60 -12.80
N PHE A 18 -74.79 -32.44 -12.80
CA PHE A 18 -74.16 -31.13 -12.66
C PHE A 18 -73.56 -30.87 -11.28
N ASP A 19 -74.24 -31.22 -10.18
CA ASP A 19 -73.67 -31.06 -8.83
C ASP A 19 -72.48 -32.01 -8.64
N GLN A 20 -72.58 -33.27 -9.11
CA GLN A 20 -71.42 -34.17 -9.13
C GLN A 20 -70.27 -33.63 -9.98
N LEU A 21 -70.54 -32.99 -11.13
CA LEU A 21 -69.49 -32.38 -11.97
C LEU A 21 -68.86 -31.13 -11.33
N ILE A 22 -69.60 -30.43 -10.44
CA ILE A 22 -69.12 -29.28 -9.68
C ILE A 22 -68.31 -29.73 -8.45
N GLU A 23 -68.70 -30.81 -7.77
CA GLU A 23 -67.97 -31.38 -6.63
C GLU A 23 -66.71 -32.15 -7.05
N THR A 24 -66.78 -32.93 -8.14
CA THR A 24 -65.64 -33.73 -8.63
C THR A 24 -64.52 -32.92 -9.28
N ASN A 25 -64.79 -31.66 -9.61
CA ASN A 25 -63.82 -30.73 -10.17
C ASN A 25 -63.54 -29.59 -9.17
N PRO A 26 -62.87 -29.88 -8.03
CA PRO A 26 -62.57 -28.89 -7.02
C PRO A 26 -61.76 -27.77 -7.65
N ARG A 27 -62.31 -26.55 -7.63
CA ARG A 27 -61.64 -25.34 -8.12
C ARG A 27 -60.42 -25.07 -7.25
N GLU A 28 -59.27 -25.61 -7.63
CA GLU A 28 -58.00 -25.34 -6.95
C GLU A 28 -57.83 -23.82 -6.82
N PRO A 29 -57.48 -23.31 -5.62
CA PRO A 29 -57.32 -21.88 -5.42
C PRO A 29 -56.21 -21.39 -6.34
N GLN A 30 -56.57 -20.54 -7.31
CA GLN A 30 -55.70 -20.10 -8.40
C GLN A 30 -54.33 -19.67 -7.85
N ALA A 31 -53.30 -20.50 -8.10
CA ALA A 31 -52.02 -20.38 -7.44
C ALA A 31 -51.35 -19.07 -7.81
N ALA A 32 -51.35 -18.12 -6.87
CA ALA A 32 -50.73 -16.81 -7.06
C ALA A 32 -49.20 -16.98 -7.06
N PHE A 33 -48.63 -17.01 -8.27
CA PHE A 33 -47.18 -17.12 -8.51
C PHE A 33 -46.39 -16.14 -7.63
N THR A 34 -45.31 -16.62 -7.01
CA THR A 34 -44.44 -15.78 -6.19
C THR A 34 -43.74 -14.73 -7.06
N VAL A 35 -43.60 -13.51 -6.54
CA VAL A 35 -43.00 -12.38 -7.29
C VAL A 35 -41.60 -12.11 -6.75
N GLY A 36 -40.59 -12.45 -7.54
CA GLY A 36 -39.19 -12.14 -7.27
C GLY A 36 -38.75 -10.77 -7.82
N PHE A 37 -37.48 -10.44 -7.59
CA PHE A 37 -36.88 -9.12 -7.90
C PHE A 37 -36.84 -8.74 -9.41
N ARG A 38 -37.33 -9.61 -10.30
CA ARG A 38 -37.42 -9.40 -11.76
C ARG A 38 -38.74 -9.89 -12.38
N GLY A 39 -39.78 -10.11 -11.57
CA GLY A 39 -41.05 -10.72 -12.00
C GLY A 39 -41.31 -12.06 -11.32
N TYR A 40 -42.30 -12.80 -11.82
CA TYR A 40 -42.72 -14.09 -11.26
C TYR A 40 -41.60 -15.14 -11.25
N ASP A 41 -41.64 -16.08 -10.30
CA ASP A 41 -40.73 -17.22 -10.32
C ASP A 41 -40.97 -18.08 -11.56
N LYS A 42 -39.89 -18.31 -12.31
CA LYS A 42 -39.96 -19.02 -13.59
C LYS A 42 -40.26 -20.51 -13.38
N GLY A 43 -39.77 -21.12 -12.30
CA GLY A 43 -40.01 -22.54 -12.01
C GLY A 43 -41.48 -22.81 -11.70
N GLU A 44 -42.11 -21.96 -10.88
CA GLU A 44 -43.55 -22.05 -10.59
C GLU A 44 -44.41 -21.85 -11.85
N VAL A 45 -44.07 -20.87 -12.69
CA VAL A 45 -44.79 -20.59 -13.94
C VAL A 45 -44.60 -21.69 -14.98
N ASP A 46 -43.37 -22.17 -15.22
CA ASP A 46 -43.10 -23.28 -16.14
C ASP A 46 -43.76 -24.60 -15.65
N ALA A 47 -43.82 -24.83 -14.33
CA ALA A 47 -44.52 -25.96 -13.75
C ALA A 47 -46.03 -25.88 -14.01
N ALA A 48 -46.69 -24.77 -13.65
CA ALA A 48 -48.13 -24.57 -13.89
C ALA A 48 -48.49 -24.64 -15.39
N LEU A 49 -47.64 -24.08 -16.26
CA LEU A 49 -47.79 -24.21 -17.72
C LEU A 49 -47.64 -25.66 -18.22
N SER A 50 -46.87 -26.51 -17.54
CA SER A 50 -46.78 -27.94 -17.88
C SER A 50 -48.01 -28.71 -17.41
N THR A 51 -48.50 -28.47 -16.18
CA THR A 51 -49.77 -29.03 -15.69
C THR A 51 -50.94 -28.64 -16.59
N LEU A 52 -51.06 -27.36 -16.95
CA LEU A 52 -52.14 -26.87 -17.83
C LEU A 52 -52.07 -27.48 -19.23
N ARG A 53 -50.86 -27.71 -19.79
CA ARG A 53 -50.72 -28.43 -21.07
C ARG A 53 -51.21 -29.86 -20.98
N THR A 54 -50.80 -30.59 -19.94
CA THR A 54 -51.27 -31.97 -19.68
C THR A 54 -52.79 -32.02 -19.51
N GLN A 55 -53.38 -31.07 -18.79
CA GLN A 55 -54.83 -30.97 -18.59
C GLN A 55 -55.57 -30.64 -19.90
N ILE A 56 -55.03 -29.76 -20.74
CA ILE A 56 -55.57 -29.50 -22.08
C ILE A 56 -55.48 -30.76 -22.95
N GLU A 57 -54.37 -31.49 -22.93
CA GLU A 57 -54.19 -32.73 -23.68
C GLU A 57 -55.23 -33.78 -23.25
N GLN A 58 -55.40 -34.01 -21.95
CA GLN A 58 -56.43 -34.88 -21.37
C GLN A 58 -57.86 -34.46 -21.78
N LEU A 59 -58.20 -33.18 -21.65
CA LEU A 59 -59.51 -32.68 -22.08
C LEU A 59 -59.72 -32.83 -23.59
N THR A 60 -58.68 -32.77 -24.42
CA THR A 60 -58.80 -33.06 -25.87
C THR A 60 -58.97 -34.54 -26.17
N THR A 61 -58.35 -35.46 -25.41
CA THR A 61 -58.58 -36.90 -25.56
C THR A 61 -59.98 -37.30 -25.10
N ASP A 62 -60.47 -36.73 -24.00
CA ASP A 62 -61.81 -37.02 -23.47
C ASP A 62 -62.90 -36.46 -24.40
N LEU A 63 -62.68 -35.28 -24.98
CA LEU A 63 -63.54 -34.68 -26.00
C LEU A 63 -63.53 -35.49 -27.31
N ALA A 64 -62.41 -36.15 -27.66
CA ALA A 64 -62.36 -37.06 -28.80
C ALA A 64 -63.12 -38.38 -28.51
N ALA A 65 -62.91 -38.97 -27.33
CA ALA A 65 -63.57 -40.21 -26.92
C ALA A 65 -65.10 -40.05 -26.79
N THR A 66 -65.57 -38.97 -26.16
CA THR A 66 -67.00 -38.67 -26.04
C THR A 66 -67.66 -38.42 -27.40
N LYS A 67 -66.96 -37.79 -28.36
CA LYS A 67 -67.45 -37.67 -29.75
C LYS A 67 -67.52 -39.00 -30.49
N ALA A 68 -66.57 -39.92 -30.26
CA ALA A 68 -66.62 -41.26 -30.83
C ALA A 68 -67.85 -42.03 -30.30
N ALA A 69 -68.04 -42.06 -28.97
CA ALA A 69 -69.19 -42.70 -28.34
C ALA A 69 -70.54 -42.09 -28.80
N GLN A 70 -70.61 -40.77 -29.02
CA GLN A 70 -71.80 -40.13 -29.60
C GLN A 70 -72.05 -40.54 -31.06
N ALA A 71 -71.00 -40.72 -31.86
CA ALA A 71 -71.13 -41.18 -33.24
C ALA A 71 -71.63 -42.64 -33.30
N GLU A 72 -71.05 -43.53 -32.48
CA GLU A 72 -71.46 -44.93 -32.35
C GLU A 72 -72.91 -45.06 -31.87
N ALA A 73 -73.33 -44.27 -30.88
CA ALA A 73 -74.72 -44.26 -30.41
C ALA A 73 -75.72 -43.78 -31.49
N VAL A 74 -75.34 -42.79 -32.31
CA VAL A 74 -76.16 -42.32 -33.44
C VAL A 74 -76.19 -43.33 -34.58
N GLU A 75 -75.14 -44.13 -34.78
CA GLU A 75 -75.12 -45.23 -35.75
C GLU A 75 -76.03 -46.39 -35.30
N ALA A 76 -75.94 -46.81 -34.03
CA ALA A 76 -76.82 -47.82 -33.46
C ALA A 76 -78.32 -47.48 -33.61
N ILE A 77 -78.72 -46.26 -33.25
CA ILE A 77 -80.12 -45.80 -33.41
C ILE A 77 -80.57 -45.81 -34.88
N ARG A 78 -79.68 -45.53 -35.83
CA ARG A 78 -79.99 -45.57 -37.27
C ARG A 78 -80.15 -46.99 -37.81
N ASP A 79 -79.47 -47.96 -37.22
CA ASP A 79 -79.57 -49.37 -37.58
C ASP A 79 -80.83 -50.02 -36.94
N GLU A 80 -81.18 -49.63 -35.72
CA GLU A 80 -82.49 -49.96 -35.10
C GLU A 80 -83.66 -49.40 -35.92
N GLU A 81 -83.60 -48.12 -36.31
CA GLU A 81 -84.58 -47.49 -37.21
C GLU A 81 -84.67 -48.19 -38.58
N ARG A 82 -83.55 -48.70 -39.12
CA ARG A 82 -83.57 -49.45 -40.39
C ARG A 82 -84.25 -50.80 -40.22
N ALA A 83 -83.88 -51.57 -39.19
CA ALA A 83 -84.47 -52.87 -38.91
C ALA A 83 -85.98 -52.77 -38.63
N ALA A 84 -86.43 -51.73 -37.93
CA ALA A 84 -87.85 -51.46 -37.70
C ALA A 84 -88.62 -51.19 -39.00
N ARG A 85 -88.03 -50.44 -39.95
CA ARG A 85 -88.63 -50.17 -41.26
C ARG A 85 -88.68 -51.42 -42.14
N GLU A 86 -87.60 -52.19 -42.20
CA GLU A 86 -87.55 -53.46 -42.93
C GLU A 86 -88.59 -54.46 -42.41
N ALA A 87 -88.85 -54.49 -41.10
CA ALA A 87 -89.92 -55.30 -40.50
C ALA A 87 -91.31 -54.81 -40.93
N LEU A 88 -91.58 -53.50 -40.87
CA LEU A 88 -92.87 -52.91 -41.26
C LEU A 88 -93.16 -53.06 -42.77
N GLU A 89 -92.16 -52.93 -43.64
CA GLU A 89 -92.29 -53.23 -45.06
C GLU A 89 -92.58 -54.72 -45.30
N GLY A 90 -91.96 -55.61 -44.52
CA GLY A 90 -92.29 -57.03 -44.48
C GLY A 90 -93.75 -57.29 -44.11
N GLU A 91 -94.25 -56.70 -43.03
CA GLU A 91 -95.65 -56.83 -42.60
C GLU A 91 -96.65 -56.29 -43.64
N LEU A 92 -96.36 -55.13 -44.24
CA LEU A 92 -97.17 -54.55 -45.32
C LEU A 92 -97.21 -55.48 -46.54
N SER A 93 -96.09 -56.07 -46.93
CA SER A 93 -96.04 -57.03 -48.05
C SER A 93 -96.88 -58.29 -47.77
N ALA A 94 -96.83 -58.79 -46.52
CA ALA A 94 -97.60 -59.96 -46.09
C ALA A 94 -99.11 -59.65 -45.95
N ALA A 95 -99.48 -58.41 -45.62
CA ALA A 95 -100.87 -57.95 -45.62
C ALA A 95 -101.41 -57.81 -47.06
N ALA A 96 -100.62 -57.25 -47.98
CA ALA A 96 -100.98 -57.13 -49.40
C ALA A 96 -101.15 -58.51 -50.08
N ALA A 97 -100.29 -59.48 -49.77
CA ALA A 97 -100.44 -60.85 -50.24
C ALA A 97 -101.78 -61.48 -49.78
N LYS A 98 -102.11 -61.39 -48.49
CA LYS A 98 -103.39 -61.89 -47.94
C LYS A 98 -104.61 -61.22 -48.57
N ALA A 99 -104.52 -59.93 -48.92
CA ALA A 99 -105.59 -59.24 -49.63
C ALA A 99 -105.78 -59.82 -51.05
N SER A 100 -104.69 -60.03 -51.80
CA SER A 100 -104.75 -60.66 -53.12
C SER A 100 -105.25 -62.11 -53.08
N ASP A 101 -104.86 -62.89 -52.07
CA ASP A 101 -105.35 -64.25 -51.86
C ASP A 101 -106.87 -64.27 -51.59
N ALA A 102 -107.38 -63.29 -50.84
CA ALA A 102 -108.81 -63.13 -50.59
C ALA A 102 -109.57 -62.68 -51.85
N GLU A 103 -109.03 -61.76 -52.63
CA GLU A 103 -109.58 -61.36 -53.95
C GLU A 103 -109.65 -62.55 -54.91
N GLN A 104 -108.60 -63.38 -54.95
CA GLN A 104 -108.56 -64.61 -55.75
C GLN A 104 -109.62 -65.63 -55.28
N GLN A 105 -109.79 -65.82 -53.97
CA GLN A 105 -110.83 -66.70 -53.41
C GLN A 105 -112.26 -66.20 -53.74
N ILE A 106 -112.49 -64.89 -53.71
CA ILE A 106 -113.75 -64.27 -54.15
C ILE A 106 -113.97 -64.52 -55.64
N ALA A 107 -112.92 -64.39 -56.47
CA ALA A 107 -113.00 -64.68 -57.90
C ALA A 107 -113.28 -66.17 -58.19
N THR A 108 -112.64 -67.11 -57.49
CA THR A 108 -112.92 -68.55 -57.67
C THR A 108 -114.33 -68.90 -57.23
N LEU A 109 -114.79 -68.45 -56.06
CA LEU A 109 -116.17 -68.67 -55.60
C LEU A 109 -117.20 -68.04 -56.55
N THR A 110 -116.90 -66.89 -57.15
CA THR A 110 -117.74 -66.28 -58.20
C THR A 110 -117.77 -67.15 -59.45
N SER A 111 -116.65 -67.76 -59.86
CA SER A 111 -116.62 -68.68 -61.00
C SER A 111 -117.35 -70.00 -60.73
N GLU A 112 -117.21 -70.60 -59.55
CA GLU A 112 -117.94 -71.81 -59.14
C GLU A 112 -119.46 -71.59 -59.09
N LEU A 113 -119.89 -70.39 -58.68
CA LEU A 113 -121.30 -70.01 -58.69
C LEU A 113 -121.88 -69.80 -60.11
N VAL A 114 -121.03 -69.45 -61.08
CA VAL A 114 -121.40 -69.27 -62.50
C VAL A 114 -121.38 -70.59 -63.27
N ASP A 115 -120.42 -71.48 -62.98
CA ASP A 115 -120.23 -72.75 -63.69
C ASP A 115 -120.98 -73.94 -63.05
N ALA A 116 -121.78 -73.68 -62.00
CA ALA A 116 -122.63 -74.66 -61.35
C ALA A 116 -123.69 -75.24 -62.32
N PRO A 117 -123.67 -76.56 -62.63
CA PRO A 117 -124.50 -77.12 -63.68
C PRO A 117 -126.00 -77.11 -63.29
N GLN A 118 -126.81 -76.45 -64.11
CA GLN A 118 -128.24 -76.30 -63.89
C GLN A 118 -128.97 -77.66 -64.02
N PRO A 119 -129.65 -78.18 -62.98
CA PRO A 119 -130.15 -79.55 -62.97
C PRO A 119 -131.45 -79.70 -63.79
N ASP A 120 -131.42 -80.57 -64.80
CA ASP A 120 -132.57 -80.90 -65.63
C ASP A 120 -133.73 -81.53 -64.84
N GLY A 121 -134.96 -81.21 -65.26
CA GLY A 121 -136.13 -82.07 -65.03
C GLY A 121 -136.93 -81.90 -63.73
N LYS A 122 -136.54 -81.01 -62.81
CA LYS A 122 -137.40 -80.60 -61.68
C LYS A 122 -137.31 -79.10 -61.44
N GLU A 123 -138.35 -78.39 -61.88
CA GLU A 123 -138.63 -76.97 -61.57
C GLU A 123 -137.36 -76.13 -61.37
N ALA A 124 -136.60 -75.95 -62.45
CA ALA A 124 -135.64 -74.85 -62.52
C ALA A 124 -136.39 -73.58 -62.07
N PRO A 125 -135.88 -72.83 -61.07
CA PRO A 125 -136.58 -71.67 -60.56
C PRO A 125 -136.97 -70.78 -61.74
N SER A 126 -138.24 -70.37 -61.78
CA SER A 126 -138.74 -69.65 -62.95
C SER A 126 -137.89 -68.38 -63.15
N ARG A 127 -137.80 -67.84 -64.38
CA ARG A 127 -137.04 -66.60 -64.60
C ARG A 127 -137.45 -65.49 -63.63
N GLN A 128 -138.73 -65.46 -63.23
CA GLN A 128 -139.30 -64.58 -62.21
C GLN A 128 -138.78 -64.87 -60.78
N GLN A 129 -138.46 -66.12 -60.43
CA GLN A 129 -137.83 -66.48 -59.16
C GLN A 129 -136.33 -66.14 -59.15
N PHE A 130 -135.61 -66.38 -60.25
CA PHE A 130 -134.22 -65.88 -60.37
C PHE A 130 -134.17 -64.34 -60.38
N GLU A 131 -135.09 -63.67 -61.06
CA GLU A 131 -135.26 -62.21 -61.07
C GLU A 131 -135.66 -61.67 -59.68
N ALA A 132 -136.50 -62.40 -58.92
CA ALA A 132 -136.80 -62.07 -57.54
C ALA A 132 -135.58 -62.28 -56.60
N ILE A 133 -134.80 -63.35 -56.79
CA ILE A 133 -133.57 -63.59 -56.03
C ILE A 133 -132.52 -62.52 -56.37
N LEU A 134 -132.34 -62.17 -57.65
CA LEU A 134 -131.45 -61.09 -58.09
C LEU A 134 -131.89 -59.74 -57.56
N ARG A 135 -133.21 -59.45 -57.56
CA ARG A 135 -133.76 -58.22 -56.96
C ARG A 135 -133.55 -58.17 -55.45
N VAL A 136 -133.75 -59.28 -54.73
CA VAL A 136 -133.46 -59.36 -53.29
C VAL A 136 -131.96 -59.26 -53.02
N ALA A 137 -131.10 -59.81 -53.88
CA ALA A 137 -129.66 -59.67 -53.79
C ALA A 137 -129.19 -58.24 -54.13
N GLU A 138 -129.80 -57.56 -55.10
CA GLU A 138 -129.59 -56.15 -55.44
C GLU A 138 -130.04 -55.24 -54.28
N GLU A 139 -131.19 -55.51 -53.69
CA GLU A 139 -131.70 -54.76 -52.54
C GLU A 139 -130.85 -55.00 -51.28
N GLN A 140 -130.40 -56.24 -51.03
CA GLN A 140 -129.43 -56.56 -49.98
C GLN A 140 -128.05 -55.94 -50.24
N ALA A 141 -127.54 -55.98 -51.47
CA ALA A 141 -126.27 -55.35 -51.85
C ALA A 141 -126.36 -53.83 -51.70
N ASN A 142 -127.48 -53.21 -52.08
CA ASN A 142 -127.74 -51.78 -51.88
C ASN A 142 -127.79 -51.43 -50.37
N VAL A 143 -128.44 -52.25 -49.54
CA VAL A 143 -128.41 -52.09 -48.08
C VAL A 143 -126.99 -52.27 -47.51
N LEU A 144 -126.20 -53.23 -48.00
CA LEU A 144 -124.82 -53.43 -47.59
C LEU A 144 -123.92 -52.25 -48.02
N ILE A 145 -124.09 -51.72 -49.24
CA ILE A 145 -123.37 -50.55 -49.74
C ILE A 145 -123.74 -49.30 -48.93
N GLN A 146 -125.03 -49.10 -48.61
CA GLN A 146 -125.47 -47.99 -47.75
C GLN A 146 -124.92 -48.13 -46.31
N ASN A 147 -124.92 -49.34 -45.75
CA ASN A 147 -124.37 -49.59 -44.42
C ASN A 147 -122.83 -49.38 -44.41
N ALA A 148 -122.12 -49.89 -45.42
CA ALA A 148 -120.69 -49.66 -45.60
C ALA A 148 -120.35 -48.18 -45.81
N ALA A 149 -121.16 -47.43 -46.56
CA ALA A 149 -121.00 -45.99 -46.72
C ALA A 149 -121.21 -45.23 -45.40
N VAL A 150 -122.23 -45.59 -44.62
CA VAL A 150 -122.48 -45.02 -43.27
C VAL A 150 -121.37 -45.41 -42.27
N GLN A 151 -120.82 -46.61 -42.37
CA GLN A 151 -119.67 -47.02 -41.56
C GLN A 151 -118.39 -46.27 -41.96
N ALA A 152 -118.13 -46.10 -43.26
CA ALA A 152 -116.99 -45.34 -43.77
C ALA A 152 -117.08 -43.86 -43.41
N ASP A 153 -118.27 -43.23 -43.49
CA ASP A 153 -118.46 -41.83 -43.10
C ASP A 153 -118.31 -41.62 -41.58
N ARG A 154 -118.78 -42.57 -40.76
CA ARG A 154 -118.50 -42.59 -39.30
C ARG A 154 -117.02 -42.76 -39.00
N LEU A 155 -116.32 -43.67 -39.67
CA LEU A 155 -114.89 -43.89 -39.50
C LEU A 155 -114.08 -42.67 -39.93
N MET A 156 -114.43 -42.05 -41.06
CA MET A 156 -113.84 -40.79 -41.53
C MET A 156 -114.13 -39.63 -40.58
N THR A 157 -115.28 -39.61 -39.91
CA THR A 157 -115.60 -38.60 -38.90
C THR A 157 -114.79 -38.82 -37.62
N SER A 158 -114.75 -40.05 -37.09
CA SER A 158 -113.90 -40.42 -35.94
C SER A 158 -112.44 -40.09 -36.19
N ALA A 159 -111.88 -40.51 -37.33
CA ALA A 159 -110.49 -40.23 -37.68
C ALA A 159 -110.20 -38.73 -37.88
N ARG A 160 -111.18 -37.93 -38.31
CA ARG A 160 -111.04 -36.46 -38.35
C ARG A 160 -111.05 -35.86 -36.94
N GLU A 161 -111.97 -36.30 -36.08
CA GLU A 161 -112.06 -35.87 -34.69
C GLU A 161 -110.78 -36.21 -33.92
N GLU A 162 -110.29 -37.45 -34.04
CA GLU A 162 -109.02 -37.94 -33.50
C GLU A 162 -107.82 -37.10 -34.01
N VAL A 163 -107.73 -36.83 -35.31
CA VAL A 163 -106.67 -35.97 -35.87
C VAL A 163 -106.78 -34.52 -35.38
N THR A 164 -107.99 -33.99 -35.15
CA THR A 164 -108.13 -32.65 -34.54
C THR A 164 -107.76 -32.64 -33.06
N ALA A 165 -108.08 -33.70 -32.30
CA ALA A 165 -107.70 -33.84 -30.90
C ALA A 165 -106.18 -33.97 -30.74
N GLN A 166 -105.55 -34.86 -31.51
CA GLN A 166 -104.10 -35.06 -31.51
C GLN A 166 -103.33 -33.80 -31.93
N ARG A 167 -103.88 -33.00 -32.86
CA ARG A 167 -103.29 -31.69 -33.22
C ARG A 167 -103.41 -30.68 -32.09
N ALA A 168 -104.56 -30.57 -31.43
CA ALA A 168 -104.74 -29.67 -30.30
C ALA A 168 -103.87 -30.06 -29.09
N GLU A 169 -103.68 -31.37 -28.85
CA GLU A 169 -102.77 -31.90 -27.85
C GLU A 169 -101.30 -31.58 -28.18
N ALA A 170 -100.87 -31.83 -29.42
CA ALA A 170 -99.51 -31.50 -29.87
C ALA A 170 -99.22 -29.98 -29.87
N GLU A 171 -100.22 -29.15 -30.17
CA GLU A 171 -100.13 -27.69 -30.08
C GLU A 171 -100.00 -27.23 -28.61
N ALA A 172 -100.83 -27.76 -27.71
CA ALA A 172 -100.74 -27.49 -26.27
C ALA A 172 -99.45 -28.03 -25.62
N ASP A 173 -98.88 -29.12 -26.14
CA ASP A 173 -97.56 -29.62 -25.77
C ASP A 173 -96.44 -28.68 -26.25
N ALA A 174 -96.50 -28.22 -27.50
CA ALA A 174 -95.54 -27.27 -28.05
C ALA A 174 -95.57 -25.92 -27.31
N GLU A 175 -96.76 -25.40 -26.98
CA GLU A 175 -96.91 -24.21 -26.12
C GLU A 175 -96.30 -24.43 -24.73
N ARG A 176 -96.53 -25.61 -24.11
CA ARG A 176 -95.99 -25.93 -22.78
C ARG A 176 -94.47 -26.03 -22.77
N ILE A 177 -93.89 -26.68 -23.78
CA ILE A 177 -92.44 -26.83 -23.96
C ILE A 177 -91.79 -25.47 -24.24
N THR A 178 -92.35 -24.66 -25.14
CA THR A 178 -91.80 -23.34 -25.46
C THR A 178 -91.92 -22.36 -24.28
N ALA A 179 -93.05 -22.35 -23.57
CA ALA A 179 -93.20 -21.55 -22.35
C ALA A 179 -92.27 -22.00 -21.21
N GLN A 180 -91.95 -23.30 -21.12
CA GLN A 180 -90.96 -23.80 -20.16
C GLN A 180 -89.54 -23.38 -20.55
N ALA A 181 -89.13 -23.61 -21.80
CA ALA A 181 -87.82 -23.21 -22.30
C ALA A 181 -87.57 -21.68 -22.20
N GLN A 182 -88.62 -20.86 -22.35
CA GLN A 182 -88.55 -19.42 -22.10
C GLN A 182 -88.30 -19.10 -20.62
N ARG A 183 -89.05 -19.70 -19.69
CA ARG A 183 -88.83 -19.53 -18.24
C ARG A 183 -87.41 -19.96 -17.83
N ASP A 184 -86.92 -21.06 -18.36
CA ASP A 184 -85.58 -21.57 -18.04
C ASP A 184 -84.48 -20.67 -18.63
N ALA A 185 -84.65 -20.18 -19.86
CA ALA A 185 -83.73 -19.22 -20.47
C ALA A 185 -83.68 -17.89 -19.70
N ASP A 186 -84.82 -17.37 -19.24
CA ASP A 186 -84.87 -16.14 -18.45
C ASP A 186 -84.36 -16.34 -17.01
N GLN A 187 -84.53 -17.54 -16.42
CA GLN A 187 -83.88 -17.88 -15.15
C GLN A 187 -82.35 -17.97 -15.30
N VAL A 188 -81.85 -18.55 -16.39
CA VAL A 188 -80.41 -18.61 -16.69
C VAL A 188 -79.85 -17.20 -16.91
N ARG A 189 -80.54 -16.34 -17.65
CA ARG A 189 -80.17 -14.92 -17.81
C ARG A 189 -80.07 -14.20 -16.46
N LEU A 190 -81.12 -14.28 -15.64
CA LEU A 190 -81.13 -13.64 -14.32
C LEU A 190 -79.97 -14.13 -13.44
N LYS A 191 -79.69 -15.44 -13.44
CA LYS A 191 -78.51 -16.01 -12.75
C LYS A 191 -77.21 -15.41 -13.30
N MET A 192 -77.03 -15.38 -14.62
CA MET A 192 -75.83 -14.80 -15.25
C MET A 192 -75.65 -13.32 -14.93
N ASP A 193 -76.71 -12.52 -14.93
CA ASP A 193 -76.65 -11.08 -14.58
C ASP A 193 -76.28 -10.88 -13.09
N THR A 194 -76.81 -11.72 -12.19
CA THR A 194 -76.43 -11.67 -10.76
C THR A 194 -74.99 -12.13 -10.50
N GLU A 195 -74.50 -13.16 -11.18
CA GLU A 195 -73.10 -13.61 -11.06
C GLU A 195 -72.14 -12.60 -11.71
N TYR A 196 -72.50 -12.02 -12.85
CA TYR A 196 -71.72 -10.98 -13.52
C TYR A 196 -71.53 -9.75 -12.62
N THR A 197 -72.62 -9.21 -12.08
CA THR A 197 -72.55 -8.06 -11.16
C THR A 197 -71.85 -8.39 -9.84
N ALA A 198 -71.99 -9.62 -9.33
CA ALA A 198 -71.22 -10.08 -8.16
C ALA A 198 -69.71 -10.23 -8.45
N HIS A 199 -69.34 -10.63 -9.67
CA HIS A 199 -67.94 -10.72 -10.11
C HIS A 199 -67.34 -9.34 -10.39
N GLU A 200 -68.07 -8.43 -11.04
CA GLU A 200 -67.69 -7.03 -11.24
C GLU A 200 -67.45 -6.33 -9.89
N ALA A 201 -68.40 -6.42 -8.97
CA ALA A 201 -68.26 -5.89 -7.61
C ALA A 201 -67.19 -6.61 -6.77
N ARG A 202 -66.72 -7.80 -7.15
CA ARG A 202 -65.54 -8.44 -6.54
C ARG A 202 -64.25 -7.84 -7.11
N ILE A 203 -64.14 -7.74 -8.43
CA ILE A 203 -62.99 -7.18 -9.14
C ILE A 203 -62.77 -5.72 -8.74
N GLU A 204 -63.82 -4.91 -8.59
CA GLU A 204 -63.71 -3.52 -8.13
C GLU A 204 -63.13 -3.43 -6.70
N ARG A 205 -63.59 -4.29 -5.77
CA ARG A 205 -63.05 -4.34 -4.40
C ARG A 205 -61.60 -4.83 -4.37
N GLU A 206 -61.26 -5.83 -5.17
CA GLU A 206 -59.89 -6.35 -5.30
C GLU A 206 -58.95 -5.29 -5.90
N ALA A 207 -59.40 -4.54 -6.91
CA ALA A 207 -58.66 -3.43 -7.51
C ALA A 207 -58.51 -2.24 -6.54
N ALA A 208 -59.55 -1.88 -5.79
CA ALA A 208 -59.49 -0.83 -4.78
C ALA A 208 -58.50 -1.17 -3.65
N HIS A 209 -58.55 -2.41 -3.14
CA HIS A 209 -57.62 -2.91 -2.12
C HIS A 209 -56.17 -3.04 -2.65
N ALA A 210 -55.99 -3.39 -3.92
CA ALA A 210 -54.67 -3.35 -4.56
C ALA A 210 -54.14 -1.91 -4.70
N ALA A 211 -54.98 -0.96 -5.10
CA ALA A 211 -54.63 0.46 -5.18
C ALA A 211 -54.32 1.05 -3.78
N GLU A 212 -55.07 0.68 -2.74
CA GLU A 212 -54.80 1.05 -1.36
C GLU A 212 -53.43 0.53 -0.90
N LYS A 213 -53.12 -0.74 -1.16
CA LYS A 213 -51.79 -1.32 -0.87
C LYS A 213 -50.66 -0.62 -1.63
N VAL A 214 -50.85 -0.27 -2.90
CA VAL A 214 -49.86 0.51 -3.67
C VAL A 214 -49.67 1.90 -3.08
N ASN A 215 -50.75 2.57 -2.65
CA ASN A 215 -50.68 3.86 -1.98
C ASN A 215 -49.99 3.78 -0.61
N GLN A 216 -50.27 2.75 0.19
CA GLN A 216 -49.58 2.50 1.47
C GLN A 216 -48.08 2.25 1.23
N ALA A 217 -47.72 1.33 0.33
CA ALA A 217 -46.32 1.04 0.01
C ALA A 217 -45.59 2.27 -0.56
N ALA A 218 -46.27 3.12 -1.32
CA ALA A 218 -45.71 4.39 -1.79
C ALA A 218 -45.47 5.38 -0.63
N GLN A 219 -46.40 5.48 0.33
CA GLN A 219 -46.24 6.31 1.53
C GLN A 219 -45.09 5.80 2.40
N GLU A 220 -45.03 4.51 2.71
CA GLU A 220 -43.93 3.87 3.43
C GLU A 220 -42.58 4.08 2.71
N ALA A 221 -42.54 3.92 1.39
CA ALA A 221 -41.35 4.21 0.59
C ALA A 221 -40.98 5.70 0.57
N THR A 222 -41.91 6.65 0.80
CA THR A 222 -41.54 8.05 1.06
C THR A 222 -41.04 8.27 2.49
N ALA A 223 -41.66 7.65 3.49
CA ALA A 223 -41.22 7.75 4.89
C ALA A 223 -39.78 7.26 5.04
N ILE A 224 -39.48 6.04 4.57
CA ILE A 224 -38.14 5.42 4.56
C ILE A 224 -37.13 6.31 3.84
N ARG A 225 -37.49 6.92 2.70
CA ARG A 225 -36.61 7.88 2.01
C ARG A 225 -36.32 9.12 2.85
N THR A 226 -37.33 9.75 3.45
CA THR A 226 -37.08 10.94 4.30
C THR A 226 -36.31 10.61 5.58
N GLU A 227 -36.43 9.39 6.11
CA GLU A 227 -35.64 8.92 7.24
C GLU A 227 -34.18 8.65 6.84
N ALA A 228 -33.95 7.97 5.72
CA ALA A 228 -32.62 7.75 5.16
C ALA A 228 -31.92 9.08 4.80
N GLU A 229 -32.66 10.06 4.26
CA GLU A 229 -32.15 11.40 3.98
C GLU A 229 -31.77 12.17 5.25
N LYS A 230 -32.58 12.10 6.32
CA LYS A 230 -32.27 12.65 7.64
C LYS A 230 -31.05 11.97 8.26
N GLY A 231 -30.98 10.64 8.22
CA GLY A 231 -29.84 9.86 8.71
C GLY A 231 -28.55 10.20 7.96
N ALA A 232 -28.61 10.28 6.63
CA ALA A 232 -27.47 10.70 5.81
C ALA A 232 -27.07 12.16 6.05
N ALA A 233 -28.02 13.06 6.36
CA ALA A 233 -27.72 14.43 6.75
C ALA A 233 -27.06 14.51 8.13
N ALA A 234 -27.52 13.72 9.10
CA ALA A 234 -26.91 13.61 10.43
C ALA A 234 -25.48 13.05 10.34
N LEU A 235 -25.25 11.99 9.57
CA LEU A 235 -23.92 11.42 9.32
C LEU A 235 -22.99 12.41 8.62
N ARG A 236 -23.46 13.14 7.59
CA ARG A 236 -22.67 14.22 6.97
C ARG A 236 -22.29 15.30 7.97
N SER A 237 -23.23 15.74 8.80
CA SER A 237 -22.98 16.74 9.86
C SER A 237 -21.95 16.26 10.90
N LEU A 238 -22.06 15.00 11.32
CA LEU A 238 -21.12 14.34 12.24
C LEU A 238 -19.71 14.28 11.63
N VAL A 239 -19.56 13.77 10.40
CA VAL A 239 -18.26 13.68 9.71
C VAL A 239 -17.67 15.07 9.43
N THR A 240 -18.48 16.07 9.09
CA THR A 240 -18.01 17.46 8.98
C THR A 240 -17.51 17.96 10.33
N ARG A 241 -18.22 17.68 11.44
CA ARG A 241 -17.78 18.09 12.78
C ARG A 241 -16.46 17.42 13.17
N GLU A 242 -16.35 16.10 13.02
CA GLU A 242 -15.14 15.33 13.33
C GLU A 242 -13.95 15.80 12.47
N THR A 243 -14.12 15.99 11.16
CA THR A 243 -13.05 16.48 10.29
C THR A 243 -12.63 17.93 10.62
N THR A 244 -13.57 18.81 10.99
CA THR A 244 -13.21 20.15 11.49
C THR A 244 -12.49 20.12 12.83
N GLN A 245 -12.85 19.20 13.72
CA GLN A 245 -12.19 19.01 15.01
C GLN A 245 -10.77 18.45 14.82
N LEU A 246 -10.61 17.34 14.11
CA LEU A 246 -9.30 16.74 13.79
C LEU A 246 -8.37 17.74 13.11
N ARG A 247 -8.91 18.58 12.20
CA ARG A 247 -8.15 19.69 11.62
C ARG A 247 -7.73 20.72 12.67
N ALA A 248 -8.64 21.17 13.53
CA ALA A 248 -8.34 22.17 14.55
C ALA A 248 -7.38 21.65 15.63
N ASP A 249 -7.39 20.34 15.89
CA ASP A 249 -6.48 19.66 16.81
C ASP A 249 -5.08 19.51 16.18
N ALA A 250 -4.98 19.02 14.93
CA ALA A 250 -3.72 18.96 14.18
C ALA A 250 -3.09 20.36 13.95
N GLU A 251 -3.92 21.39 13.70
CA GLU A 251 -3.43 22.77 13.64
C GLU A 251 -2.93 23.30 15.00
N ARG A 252 -3.35 22.73 16.14
CA ARG A 252 -2.74 23.03 17.45
C ARG A 252 -1.41 22.29 17.60
N GLU A 253 -1.35 21.00 17.28
CA GLU A 253 -0.10 20.22 17.33
C GLU A 253 1.02 20.84 16.48
N VAL A 254 0.71 21.37 15.28
CA VAL A 254 1.68 22.09 14.45
C VAL A 254 2.13 23.42 15.09
N ARG A 255 1.24 24.15 15.79
CA ARG A 255 1.62 25.38 16.51
C ARG A 255 2.52 25.06 17.71
N ASP A 256 2.20 24.03 18.47
CA ASP A 256 2.98 23.56 19.62
C ASP A 256 4.34 23.01 19.19
N MET A 257 4.41 22.29 18.06
CA MET A 257 5.66 21.85 17.44
C MET A 257 6.53 23.04 17.02
N ASN A 258 5.96 24.02 16.31
CA ASN A 258 6.69 25.21 15.87
C ASN A 258 7.18 26.06 17.05
N ALA A 259 6.42 26.13 18.15
CA ALA A 259 6.87 26.78 19.38
C ALA A 259 8.09 26.07 19.99
N ARG A 260 8.06 24.74 20.09
CA ARG A 260 9.22 23.94 20.56
C ARG A 260 10.43 24.09 19.64
N VAL A 261 10.24 24.15 18.33
CA VAL A 261 11.35 24.42 17.38
C VAL A 261 11.97 25.79 17.65
N LEU A 262 11.16 26.83 17.88
CA LEU A 262 11.66 28.16 18.23
C LEU A 262 12.40 28.17 19.59
N GLU A 263 11.91 27.43 20.59
CA GLU A 263 12.61 27.23 21.88
C GLU A 263 13.96 26.50 21.70
N PHE A 264 14.04 25.52 20.80
CA PHE A 264 15.29 24.85 20.44
C PHE A 264 16.23 25.74 19.64
N GLU A 265 15.73 26.59 18.75
CA GLU A 265 16.53 27.59 18.02
C GLU A 265 17.08 28.67 18.97
N GLU A 266 16.28 29.16 19.91
CA GLU A 266 16.71 30.13 20.95
C GLU A 266 17.79 29.55 21.87
N THR A 267 17.61 28.30 22.32
CA THR A 267 18.61 27.63 23.17
C THR A 267 19.87 27.21 22.39
N LEU A 268 19.75 26.90 21.10
CA LEU A 268 20.90 26.68 20.22
C LEU A 268 21.67 27.98 19.97
N SER A 269 20.99 29.10 19.71
CA SER A 269 21.62 30.43 19.57
C SER A 269 22.37 30.79 20.83
N ARG A 270 21.73 30.74 22.01
CA ARG A 270 22.42 31.00 23.29
C ARG A 270 23.68 30.15 23.43
N ARG A 271 23.61 28.85 23.17
CA ARG A 271 24.78 27.97 23.25
C ARG A 271 25.86 28.30 22.21
N GLN A 272 25.50 28.78 21.03
CA GLN A 272 26.46 29.28 20.04
C GLN A 272 27.08 30.61 20.45
N ASP A 273 26.31 31.52 21.05
CA ASP A 273 26.77 32.83 21.55
C ASP A 273 27.68 32.66 22.77
N ASP A 274 27.34 31.75 23.69
CA ASP A 274 28.16 31.36 24.84
C ASP A 274 29.47 30.72 24.36
N ALA A 275 29.42 29.75 23.44
CA ALA A 275 30.62 29.10 22.90
C ALA A 275 31.51 30.07 22.09
N GLN A 276 30.92 31.06 21.40
CA GLN A 276 31.68 32.14 20.75
C GLN A 276 32.36 33.06 21.77
N GLN A 277 31.69 33.38 22.88
CA GLN A 277 32.29 34.15 23.97
C GLN A 277 33.43 33.37 24.66
N GLU A 278 33.25 32.09 24.97
CA GLU A 278 34.30 31.22 25.49
C GLU A 278 35.49 31.11 24.53
N PHE A 279 35.23 30.94 23.22
CA PHE A 279 36.27 30.93 22.20
C PHE A 279 37.01 32.26 22.11
N LEU A 280 36.32 33.41 22.15
CA LEU A 280 36.96 34.73 22.15
C LEU A 280 37.78 34.97 23.43
N VAL A 281 37.30 34.53 24.60
CA VAL A 281 38.06 34.62 25.86
C VAL A 281 39.31 33.74 25.79
N LEU A 282 39.20 32.49 25.35
CA LEU A 282 40.33 31.58 25.19
C LEU A 282 41.32 32.07 24.13
N HIS A 283 40.83 32.62 23.02
CA HIS A 283 41.67 33.23 21.98
C HIS A 283 42.43 34.44 22.52
N ASN A 284 41.77 35.36 23.22
CA ASN A 284 42.43 36.51 23.85
C ASN A 284 43.44 36.09 24.93
N GLN A 285 43.15 35.03 25.70
CA GLN A 285 44.10 34.44 26.64
C GLN A 285 45.32 33.81 25.93
N ALA A 286 45.10 33.13 24.81
CA ALA A 286 46.17 32.54 24.00
C ALA A 286 47.02 33.60 23.30
N VAL A 287 46.42 34.68 22.79
CA VAL A 287 47.14 35.85 22.24
C VAL A 287 47.96 36.51 23.35
N ALA A 288 47.36 36.84 24.50
CA ALA A 288 48.08 37.42 25.64
C ALA A 288 49.13 36.48 26.26
N HIS A 289 49.08 35.17 25.96
CA HIS A 289 50.12 34.19 26.31
C HIS A 289 51.25 34.18 25.28
N ALA A 290 50.93 34.18 23.99
CA ALA A 290 51.90 34.32 22.91
C ALA A 290 52.65 35.65 22.99
N GLU A 291 51.96 36.77 23.21
CA GLU A 291 52.54 38.10 23.42
C GLU A 291 53.53 38.10 24.59
N ARG A 292 53.16 37.48 25.74
CA ARG A 292 54.07 37.32 26.88
C ARG A 292 55.31 36.50 26.53
N ILE A 293 55.17 35.37 25.85
CA ILE A 293 56.32 34.57 25.40
C ILE A 293 57.20 35.38 24.42
N THR A 294 56.62 36.13 23.49
CA THR A 294 57.41 36.96 22.57
C THR A 294 58.11 38.12 23.28
N ASN A 295 57.48 38.71 24.31
CA ASN A 295 58.09 39.80 25.09
C ASN A 295 59.21 39.28 26.00
N ASP A 296 59.01 38.14 26.66
CA ASP A 296 60.01 37.45 27.49
C ASP A 296 61.21 37.01 26.63
N ALA A 297 60.97 36.41 25.46
CA ALA A 297 62.02 36.08 24.50
C ALA A 297 62.75 37.34 23.95
N ASN A 298 62.03 38.43 23.66
CA ASN A 298 62.64 39.69 23.26
C ASN A 298 63.47 40.32 24.39
N GLU A 299 63.05 40.22 25.65
CA GLU A 299 63.79 40.67 26.82
C GLU A 299 65.04 39.81 27.06
N GLN A 300 64.95 38.48 26.88
CA GLN A 300 66.10 37.57 26.92
C GLN A 300 67.11 37.86 25.80
N VAL A 301 66.64 38.17 24.59
CA VAL A 301 67.49 38.62 23.46
C VAL A 301 68.12 39.98 23.77
N ALA A 302 67.38 40.94 24.32
CA ALA A 302 67.92 42.23 24.71
C ALA A 302 68.98 42.13 25.83
N ALA A 303 68.71 41.33 26.86
CA ALA A 303 69.61 41.11 28.00
C ALA A 303 70.88 40.35 27.60
N SER A 304 70.78 39.38 26.67
CA SER A 304 71.95 38.69 26.12
C SER A 304 72.77 39.57 25.18
N LEU A 305 72.14 40.47 24.40
CA LEU A 305 72.84 41.51 23.64
C LEU A 305 73.54 42.52 24.57
N GLU A 306 72.90 42.98 25.65
CA GLU A 306 73.53 43.86 26.65
C GLU A 306 74.66 43.14 27.41
N HIS A 307 74.53 41.82 27.65
CA HIS A 307 75.60 41.01 28.23
C HIS A 307 76.80 40.90 27.27
N ALA A 308 76.56 40.62 25.99
CA ALA A 308 77.58 40.59 24.95
C ALA A 308 78.28 41.95 24.80
N GLN A 309 77.53 43.06 24.81
CA GLN A 309 78.09 44.43 24.76
C GLN A 309 78.93 44.77 26.00
N ARG A 310 78.54 44.35 27.20
CA ARG A 310 79.34 44.53 28.43
C ARG A 310 80.57 43.62 28.47
N ILE A 311 80.55 42.49 27.79
CA ILE A 311 81.74 41.65 27.58
C ILE A 311 82.66 42.30 26.54
N SER A 312 82.14 42.80 25.42
CA SER A 312 82.97 43.44 24.39
C SER A 312 83.60 44.73 24.88
N SER A 313 82.85 45.61 25.57
CA SER A 313 83.42 46.83 26.17
C SER A 313 84.49 46.51 27.22
N ARG A 314 84.29 45.47 28.03
CA ARG A 314 85.29 44.99 28.98
C ARG A 314 86.51 44.38 28.30
N ALA A 315 86.34 43.69 27.17
CA ALA A 315 87.43 43.18 26.36
C ALA A 315 88.23 44.33 25.72
N GLU A 316 87.56 45.36 25.20
CA GLU A 316 88.17 46.60 24.72
C GLU A 316 88.93 47.33 25.84
N ASP A 317 88.35 47.47 27.04
CA ASP A 317 89.02 48.02 28.23
C ASP A 317 90.29 47.22 28.58
N TYR A 318 90.23 45.87 28.57
CA TYR A 318 91.40 45.03 28.79
C TYR A 318 92.43 45.14 27.66
N GLU A 319 92.01 45.29 26.40
CA GLU A 319 92.91 45.49 25.26
C GLU A 319 93.61 46.86 25.35
N HIS A 320 92.90 47.92 25.75
CA HIS A 320 93.48 49.23 26.01
C HIS A 320 94.41 49.23 27.23
N LEU A 321 94.05 48.53 28.31
CA LEU A 321 94.89 48.39 29.49
C LEU A 321 96.16 47.60 29.20
N THR A 322 96.07 46.45 28.54
CA THR A 322 97.24 45.63 28.16
C THR A 322 98.12 46.35 27.14
N ARG A 323 97.55 47.05 26.16
CA ARG A 323 98.29 47.88 25.20
C ARG A 323 99.04 49.03 25.88
N SER A 324 98.42 49.72 26.85
CA SER A 324 99.09 50.80 27.59
C SER A 324 100.12 50.27 28.60
N GLN A 325 99.89 49.12 29.24
CA GLN A 325 100.89 48.42 30.04
C GLN A 325 102.09 47.98 29.18
N ALA A 326 101.87 47.42 28.00
CA ALA A 326 102.93 47.04 27.07
C ALA A 326 103.77 48.27 26.64
N GLN A 327 103.11 49.39 26.31
CA GLN A 327 103.81 50.65 26.01
C GLN A 327 104.59 51.20 27.21
N ALA A 328 104.08 51.07 28.44
CA ALA A 328 104.78 51.48 29.65
C ALA A 328 106.01 50.60 29.94
N ILE A 329 105.89 49.27 29.77
CA ILE A 329 107.01 48.32 29.89
C ILE A 329 108.06 48.60 28.81
N GLU A 330 107.65 48.87 27.57
CA GLU A 330 108.56 49.23 26.49
C GLU A 330 109.27 50.58 26.75
N ALA A 331 108.58 51.55 27.34
CA ALA A 331 109.16 52.83 27.73
C ALA A 331 110.16 52.70 28.89
N ASP A 332 109.84 51.94 29.93
CA ASP A 332 110.75 51.63 31.04
C ASP A 332 111.97 50.85 30.55
N ALA A 333 111.79 49.82 29.70
CA ALA A 333 112.90 49.12 29.06
C ALA A 333 113.82 50.07 28.26
N LYS A 334 113.26 51.03 27.51
CA LYS A 334 114.02 52.09 26.81
C LYS A 334 114.75 53.03 27.78
N VAL A 335 114.18 53.34 28.95
CA VAL A 335 114.83 54.15 30.00
C VAL A 335 115.98 53.37 30.64
N ARG A 336 115.76 52.13 31.10
CA ARG A 336 116.80 51.27 31.67
C ARG A 336 117.94 51.02 30.68
N ALA A 337 117.65 50.81 29.40
CA ALA A 337 118.66 50.66 28.35
C ALA A 337 119.52 51.93 28.19
N ARG A 338 118.91 53.13 28.21
CA ARG A 338 119.65 54.41 28.22
C ARG A 338 120.50 54.57 29.47
N GLU A 339 119.94 54.26 30.64
CA GLU A 339 120.64 54.37 31.92
C GLU A 339 121.85 53.42 32.00
N ILE A 340 121.75 52.21 31.45
CA ILE A 340 122.87 51.26 31.30
C ILE A 340 123.92 51.80 30.32
N LEU A 341 123.51 52.37 29.19
CA LEU A 341 124.43 53.01 28.23
C LEU A 341 125.15 54.21 28.86
N ASP A 342 124.47 55.02 29.66
CA ASP A 342 125.07 56.19 30.32
C ASP A 342 125.95 55.80 31.51
N ARG A 343 125.58 54.78 32.31
CA ARG A 343 126.49 54.15 33.28
C ARG A 343 127.74 53.57 32.59
N SER A 344 127.59 52.98 31.40
CA SER A 344 128.70 52.46 30.61
C SER A 344 129.60 53.59 30.06
N ARG A 345 129.01 54.70 29.58
CA ARG A 345 129.75 55.92 29.17
C ARG A 345 130.53 56.51 30.33
N VAL A 346 129.91 56.71 31.50
CA VAL A 346 130.59 57.25 32.69
C VAL A 346 131.70 56.31 33.17
N LYS A 347 131.48 54.99 33.17
CA LYS A 347 132.53 54.00 33.48
C LYS A 347 133.69 54.08 32.48
N SER A 348 133.40 54.20 31.18
CA SER A 348 134.40 54.33 30.12
C SER A 348 135.19 55.64 30.25
N GLN A 349 134.51 56.76 30.51
CA GLN A 349 135.12 58.06 30.73
C GLN A 349 136.02 58.06 31.98
N LYS A 350 135.59 57.42 33.08
CA LYS A 350 136.42 57.25 34.29
C LYS A 350 137.63 56.35 34.06
N ILE A 351 137.53 55.34 33.19
CA ILE A 351 138.69 54.53 32.76
C ILE A 351 139.67 55.39 31.94
N VAL A 352 139.18 56.18 30.98
CA VAL A 352 140.01 57.11 30.19
C VAL A 352 140.68 58.17 31.07
N GLU A 353 139.96 58.76 32.02
CA GLU A 353 140.49 59.72 32.98
C GLU A 353 141.57 59.09 33.87
N SER A 354 141.32 57.88 34.40
CA SER A 354 142.30 57.11 35.19
C SER A 354 143.57 56.82 34.39
N VAL A 355 143.45 56.37 33.14
CA VAL A 355 144.58 56.11 32.24
C VAL A 355 145.34 57.39 31.92
N THR A 356 144.65 58.51 31.69
CA THR A 356 145.27 59.81 31.39
C THR A 356 145.96 60.42 32.62
N GLY A 357 145.40 60.22 33.82
CA GLY A 357 146.04 60.56 35.09
C GLY A 357 147.28 59.70 35.35
N HIS A 358 147.23 58.41 35.03
CA HIS A 358 148.38 57.52 35.18
C HIS A 358 149.52 57.87 34.20
N THR A 359 149.23 58.10 32.91
CA THR A 359 150.26 58.47 31.93
C THR A 359 150.88 59.84 32.23
N THR A 360 150.10 60.82 32.69
CA THR A 360 150.64 62.13 33.11
C THR A 360 151.41 62.07 34.44
N ALA A 361 151.08 61.16 35.35
CA ALA A 361 151.87 60.88 36.55
C ALA A 361 153.22 60.21 36.21
N VAL A 362 153.22 59.21 35.32
CA VAL A 362 154.44 58.53 34.82
C VAL A 362 155.35 59.51 34.05
N LEU A 363 154.77 60.44 33.27
CA LEU A 363 155.53 61.53 32.65
C LEU A 363 156.18 62.45 33.69
N ARG A 364 155.47 62.84 34.75
CA ARG A 364 156.04 63.68 35.82
C ARG A 364 157.14 62.97 36.59
N ASP A 365 156.97 61.70 36.97
CA ASP A 365 158.02 60.90 37.62
C ASP A 365 159.26 60.77 36.72
N ALA A 366 159.09 60.57 35.41
CA ALA A 366 160.20 60.59 34.46
C ALA A 366 160.92 61.97 34.40
N GLU A 367 160.18 63.09 34.44
CA GLU A 367 160.76 64.45 34.51
C GLU A 367 161.43 64.75 35.87
N ASP A 368 160.87 64.28 36.98
CA ASP A 368 161.41 64.42 38.32
C ASP A 368 162.72 63.63 38.45
N ARG A 369 162.77 62.38 37.97
CA ARG A 369 164.01 61.58 37.86
C ARG A 369 165.05 62.26 36.97
N ALA A 370 164.64 62.87 35.86
CA ALA A 370 165.54 63.63 34.99
C ALA A 370 166.09 64.91 35.64
N ARG A 371 165.34 65.53 36.57
CA ARG A 371 165.83 66.64 37.41
C ARG A 371 166.75 66.14 38.54
N GLN A 372 166.41 65.02 39.19
CA GLN A 372 167.23 64.35 40.22
C GLN A 372 168.65 64.04 39.71
N LEU A 373 168.76 63.44 38.52
CA LEU A 373 170.05 63.07 37.90
C LEU A 373 170.94 64.28 37.58
N ARG A 374 170.36 65.41 37.15
CA ARG A 374 171.12 66.65 36.93
C ARG A 374 171.66 67.24 38.23
N TRP A 375 170.86 67.21 39.30
CA TRP A 375 171.26 67.71 40.62
C TRP A 375 172.41 66.88 41.22
N GLN A 376 172.34 65.55 41.12
CA GLN A 376 173.42 64.64 41.54
C GLN A 376 174.74 64.91 40.80
N GLN A 377 174.69 65.28 39.52
CA GLN A 377 175.87 65.62 38.73
C GLN A 377 176.57 66.91 39.22
N GLN A 378 175.81 67.89 39.72
CA GLN A 378 176.38 69.09 40.35
C GLN A 378 177.01 68.78 41.72
N GLN A 379 176.38 67.94 42.55
CA GLN A 379 176.95 67.56 43.85
C GLN A 379 178.29 66.81 43.73
N LEU A 380 178.42 65.89 42.76
CA LEU A 380 179.70 65.22 42.48
C LEU A 380 180.80 66.21 42.08
N THR A 381 180.45 67.31 41.43
CA THR A 381 181.40 68.36 41.02
C THR A 381 181.89 69.19 42.20
N SER A 382 181.03 69.50 43.19
CA SER A 382 181.45 70.20 44.41
C SER A 382 182.23 69.29 45.37
N PHE A 383 181.83 68.02 45.52
CA PHE A 383 182.48 67.10 46.45
C PHE A 383 183.94 66.79 46.06
N MET A 384 184.24 66.75 44.76
CA MET A 384 185.61 66.60 44.24
C MET A 384 186.56 67.77 44.56
N ALA A 385 186.04 68.93 45.03
CA ALA A 385 186.87 70.04 45.49
C ALA A 385 187.28 69.88 46.97
N GLU A 386 186.38 69.37 47.81
CA GLU A 386 186.58 69.22 49.27
C GLU A 386 187.51 68.03 49.60
N VAL A 387 187.50 66.99 48.76
CA VAL A 387 188.33 65.77 48.88
C VAL A 387 189.86 66.01 48.73
N ARG A 388 190.32 67.26 48.51
CA ARG A 388 191.75 67.57 48.31
C ARG A 388 192.52 67.95 49.59
N GLU A 389 191.88 68.42 50.67
CA GLU A 389 192.61 69.01 51.80
C GLU A 389 192.89 68.06 52.99
N LEU A 390 192.05 67.05 53.26
CA LEU A 390 192.30 66.10 54.37
C LEU A 390 192.60 64.66 53.94
N ILE A 391 193.85 64.55 53.48
CA ILE A 391 194.71 63.36 53.34
C ILE A 391 194.36 62.17 54.28
N ARG A 392 193.92 61.05 53.66
CA ARG A 392 194.23 59.61 53.98
C ARG A 392 193.79 58.99 55.34
N PRO A 393 193.65 57.65 55.43
CA PRO A 393 193.33 56.65 54.37
C PRO A 393 192.35 55.53 54.82
N ASP A 394 192.13 54.56 53.92
CA ASP A 394 191.78 53.13 54.15
C ASP A 394 190.38 52.70 54.67
N GLY A 395 189.47 52.46 53.70
CA GLY A 395 188.64 51.24 53.59
C GLY A 395 187.32 51.10 54.39
N ILE A 396 186.52 50.02 54.27
CA ILE A 396 186.28 49.03 53.17
C ILE A 396 185.03 48.15 53.48
N PHE A 397 184.06 48.04 52.55
CA PHE A 397 182.95 47.03 52.51
C PHE A 397 181.98 46.98 53.73
N SER A 398 180.83 46.29 53.76
CA SER A 398 180.21 45.23 52.91
C SER A 398 178.65 45.20 53.00
N ASP A 399 177.96 44.80 51.91
CA ASP A 399 176.90 43.75 51.81
C ASP A 399 175.59 43.76 52.65
N GLU A 400 174.46 43.11 52.29
CA GLU A 400 173.94 42.42 51.05
C GLU A 400 172.43 42.02 51.25
N ALA A 401 171.67 41.65 50.19
CA ALA A 401 170.73 40.49 50.10
C ALA A 401 169.50 40.61 49.13
N LEU A 402 168.98 39.45 48.68
CA LEU A 402 167.86 39.15 47.74
C LEU A 402 166.89 38.10 48.40
N PRO A 403 165.97 37.28 47.78
CA PRO A 403 165.60 37.02 46.35
C PRO A 403 164.09 36.66 46.02
N ALA A 404 163.83 36.10 44.80
CA ALA A 404 162.72 35.18 44.36
C ALA A 404 161.26 35.72 44.12
N GLU A 405 160.25 34.98 43.56
CA GLU A 405 160.05 34.14 42.33
C GLU A 405 158.68 33.35 42.41
N ILE A 406 157.94 32.79 41.41
CA ILE A 406 157.95 32.72 39.91
C ILE A 406 156.53 32.27 39.34
N ALA A 407 156.18 32.60 38.07
CA ALA A 407 155.17 31.98 37.14
C ALA A 407 153.67 31.77 37.61
N GLU A 408 152.66 31.24 36.87
CA GLU A 408 152.46 30.76 35.46
C GLU A 408 150.94 30.76 35.02
N SER A 409 150.67 30.65 33.69
CA SER A 409 149.55 30.01 32.92
C SER A 409 148.02 30.05 33.30
N ALA A 410 147.18 29.45 32.43
CA ALA A 410 145.69 29.34 32.43
C ALA A 410 145.30 27.81 32.48
N PRO A 411 144.10 27.24 32.12
CA PRO A 411 142.86 27.77 31.48
C PRO A 411 141.50 27.11 31.95
N ALA A 412 140.44 27.26 31.12
CA ALA A 412 139.41 26.25 30.71
C ALA A 412 138.31 25.66 31.66
N GLU A 413 137.12 25.48 31.03
CA GLU A 413 136.21 24.29 31.09
C GLU A 413 135.43 23.95 32.41
N ASN A 414 134.30 23.21 32.42
CA ASN A 414 133.54 22.50 31.36
C ASN A 414 132.04 22.27 31.73
N ALA A 415 131.23 21.89 30.72
CA ALA A 415 130.18 20.84 30.70
C ALA A 415 128.99 20.78 31.70
N ASP A 416 127.82 20.17 31.40
CA ASP A 416 127.11 19.82 30.13
C ASP A 416 125.66 19.33 30.48
N ASP A 417 124.74 19.35 29.49
CA ASP A 417 123.71 18.32 29.16
C ASP A 417 122.59 17.85 30.16
N GLU A 418 121.43 17.29 29.75
CA GLU A 418 120.83 17.01 28.41
C GLU A 418 119.26 16.91 28.45
N VAL A 419 118.60 16.92 27.27
CA VAL A 419 117.35 16.21 26.81
C VAL A 419 116.15 16.06 27.79
N ALA A 420 114.91 16.54 27.53
CA ALA A 420 113.91 16.19 26.48
C ALA A 420 113.36 14.73 26.59
N ASP A 421 112.22 14.29 26.03
CA ASP A 421 111.14 14.91 25.23
C ASP A 421 109.82 14.10 25.43
N ASP A 422 108.80 14.32 24.58
CA ASP A 422 107.57 13.50 24.36
C ASP A 422 106.46 13.49 25.46
N GLU A 423 105.15 13.38 25.13
CA GLU A 423 104.46 13.32 23.82
C GLU A 423 103.08 14.05 23.85
N PHE A 424 102.39 14.13 22.70
CA PHE A 424 101.16 14.91 22.44
C PHE A 424 99.98 14.03 21.96
N LEU A 425 98.74 14.54 22.15
CA LEU A 425 97.39 14.17 21.62
C LEU A 425 96.39 14.33 22.80
N GLY A 426 95.18 14.92 22.71
CA GLY A 426 94.11 14.89 21.69
C GLY A 426 92.87 14.22 22.33
N ASP A 427 91.60 14.52 22.09
CA ASP A 427 90.91 15.57 21.31
C ASP A 427 89.48 15.77 21.93
N GLU A 428 88.62 16.64 21.38
CA GLU A 428 87.38 17.16 22.01
C GLU A 428 86.04 16.58 21.46
N LEU A 429 84.90 17.00 22.05
CA LEU A 429 83.48 16.82 21.62
C LEU A 429 82.86 15.43 21.91
N LEU A 430 81.65 15.25 22.50
CA LEU A 430 80.28 15.83 22.38
C LEU A 430 79.40 15.12 21.33
N GLU A 431 78.40 14.36 21.81
CA GLU A 431 77.25 13.86 21.06
C GLU A 431 75.96 14.10 21.87
N ASP A 432 74.91 14.59 21.21
CA ASP A 432 73.52 14.75 21.68
C ASP A 432 72.65 14.25 20.50
N GLU A 433 71.72 13.32 20.70
CA GLU A 433 70.75 12.89 19.66
C GLU A 433 69.35 12.68 20.26
N LEU A 434 68.31 12.84 19.44
CA LEU A 434 66.94 13.11 19.88
C LEU A 434 66.04 11.86 19.96
N ASP A 435 65.24 11.77 21.02
CA ASP A 435 64.01 10.97 21.05
C ASP A 435 62.85 11.74 20.37
N ASP A 436 62.26 11.18 19.31
CA ASP A 436 60.93 11.56 18.81
C ASP A 436 60.17 10.32 18.33
N ASP A 437 59.26 9.81 19.17
CA ASP A 437 58.45 8.63 18.87
C ASP A 437 57.04 8.75 19.47
N ARG A 438 56.02 8.90 18.61
CA ARG A 438 54.58 8.87 18.98
C ARG A 438 53.74 8.23 17.87
N PRO A 439 53.13 7.06 18.08
CA PRO A 439 52.20 6.47 17.11
C PRO A 439 50.80 7.11 17.16
N LEU A 440 50.11 7.06 16.02
CA LEU A 440 48.78 7.63 15.81
C LEU A 440 47.65 6.74 16.38
N GLU A 441 46.67 7.34 17.05
CA GLU A 441 45.45 6.64 17.46
C GLU A 441 44.48 6.42 16.28
N LYS A 442 43.76 5.30 16.30
CA LYS A 442 42.78 4.94 15.27
C LYS A 442 41.41 5.52 15.58
N ILE A 443 40.85 6.27 14.64
CA ILE A 443 39.42 6.61 14.63
C ILE A 443 38.63 5.35 14.25
N THR A 444 37.82 4.83 15.18
CA THR A 444 36.76 3.86 14.89
C THR A 444 35.47 4.59 14.54
N ILE A 445 34.86 4.26 13.40
CA ILE A 445 33.54 4.76 13.00
C ILE A 445 32.54 3.64 13.27
N ASP A 446 31.69 3.82 14.28
CA ASP A 446 30.53 2.96 14.50
C ASP A 446 29.46 3.28 13.44
N VAL A 447 29.09 2.25 12.66
CA VAL A 447 27.96 2.33 11.72
C VAL A 447 26.76 1.64 12.37
N VAL A 448 25.68 2.40 12.51
CA VAL A 448 24.45 2.02 13.21
C VAL A 448 23.37 1.58 12.21
N ASP A 449 22.46 0.72 12.70
CA ASP A 449 21.22 0.23 12.09
C ASP A 449 21.27 -0.64 10.83
N ALA A 450 20.80 -1.89 11.00
CA ALA A 450 19.64 -2.41 10.26
C ALA A 450 19.05 -3.65 10.98
N GLU A 451 17.98 -3.47 11.76
CA GLU A 451 17.10 -4.59 12.12
C GLU A 451 16.14 -4.88 10.96
N GLU A 452 16.08 -6.13 10.46
CA GLU A 452 14.98 -6.58 9.60
C GLU A 452 14.39 -7.89 10.13
N SER A 453 13.21 -7.82 10.75
CA SER A 453 12.50 -8.98 11.29
C SER A 453 11.54 -9.58 10.26
N SER A 454 11.90 -10.72 9.66
CA SER A 454 10.92 -11.54 8.95
C SER A 454 11.33 -13.01 8.78
N LYS A 455 10.34 -13.90 8.95
CA LYS A 455 10.36 -15.35 8.60
C LYS A 455 11.30 -16.25 9.43
N ARG A 456 10.74 -16.86 10.47
CA ARG A 456 10.24 -18.24 10.35
C ARG A 456 9.15 -18.56 11.36
#